data_AF-A0ABD4LD78-F1
#
_entry.id   AF-A0ABD4LD78-F1
#
_cell.length_a   1.000
_cell.length_b   1.000
_cell.length_c   1.000
_cell.angle_alpha   90.00
_cell.angle_beta   90.00
_cell.angle_gamma   90.00
#
_symmetry.space_group_name_H-M   'P 1'
#
loop_
_entity.id
_entity.type
_entity.pdbx_description
1 polymer ?
#
loop_
_entity_poly.entity_id
_entity_poly.type
_entity_poly.pdbx_seq_one_letter_code
_entity_poly.pdbx_strand_id
1 'polypeptide(L)' 'MKAIGLMQYGDKSVLQEIEMKTPLLGDNNVLIEVYAAGINPVDCGIQKD' A
#
# COMPACT_ATOMS: atom_id res chain seq x y z
N MET A 1 -11.58 -2.20 -2.93
CA MET A 1 -11.04 -1.18 -2.02
C MET A 1 -9.87 -0.55 -2.72
N LYS A 2 -9.81 0.77 -2.70
CA LYS A 2 -8.72 1.52 -3.31
C LYS A 2 -7.48 1.45 -2.44
N ALA A 3 -6.31 1.34 -3.06
CA ALA A 3 -5.02 1.36 -2.39
C ALA A 3 -3.98 2.08 -3.28
N ILE A 4 -2.86 2.48 -2.67
CA ILE A 4 -1.66 2.87 -3.40
C ILE A 4 -0.69 1.69 -3.39
N GLY A 5 -0.31 1.22 -4.57
CA GLY A 5 0.55 0.05 -4.75
C GLY A 5 1.81 0.36 -5.55
N LEU A 6 2.81 -0.49 -5.37
CA LEU A 6 4.03 -0.58 -6.18
C LEU A 6 3.98 -1.92 -6.92
N MET A 7 3.77 -1.89 -8.24
CA MET A 7 3.70 -3.11 -9.06
C MET A 7 5.06 -3.51 -9.67
N GLN A 8 6.02 -2.57 -9.62
CA GLN A 8 7.40 -2.72 -10.06
C GLN A 8 8.27 -1.70 -9.29
N TYR A 9 9.58 -1.95 -9.24
CA TYR A 9 10.56 -0.96 -8.78
C TYR A 9 10.76 0.14 -9.84
N GLY A 10 11.20 1.32 -9.40
CA GLY A 10 11.53 2.45 -10.28
C GLY A 10 11.39 3.81 -9.59
N ASP A 11 11.29 4.87 -10.39
CA ASP A 11 11.07 6.21 -9.84
C ASP A 11 9.64 6.40 -9.29
N LYS A 12 9.33 7.62 -8.84
CA LYS A 12 8.03 7.94 -8.23
C LYS A 12 6.82 7.62 -9.12
N SER A 13 6.99 7.47 -10.44
CA SER A 13 5.92 7.11 -11.37
C SER A 13 5.39 5.69 -11.16
N VAL A 14 6.09 4.84 -10.41
CA VAL A 14 5.65 3.46 -10.14
C VAL A 14 4.54 3.35 -9.08
N LEU A 15 4.26 4.43 -8.34
CA LEU A 15 3.13 4.50 -7.42
C LEU A 15 1.82 4.61 -8.21
N GLN A 16 0.91 3.65 -8.01
CA GLN A 16 -0.36 3.60 -8.72
C GLN A 16 -1.54 3.42 -7.77
N GLU A 17 -2.66 4.09 -8.07
CA GLU A 17 -3.94 3.73 -7.46
C GLU A 17 -4.40 2.38 -8.04
N ILE A 18 -4.67 1.43 -7.16
CA ILE A 18 -5.11 0.08 -7.53
C ILE A 18 -6.41 -0.27 -6.81
N GLU A 19 -7.22 -1.11 -7.43
CA GLU A 19 -8.36 -1.76 -6.78
C GLU A 19 -7.95 -3.13 -6.26
N MET A 20 -8.25 -3.38 -4.98
CA MET A 20 -7.98 -4.64 -4.29
C MET A 20 -9.25 -5.19 -3.66
N LYS A 21 -9.32 -6.51 -3.48
CA LYS A 21 -10.39 -7.10 -2.67
C LYS A 21 -10.19 -6.72 -1.21
N THR A 22 -11.28 -6.51 -0.47
CA THR A 22 -11.20 -6.40 0.98
C THR A 22 -10.59 -7.69 1.56
N PRO A 23 -9.57 -7.60 2.44
CA PRO A 23 -8.93 -8.78 3.02
C PRO A 23 -9.91 -9.66 3.80
N LEU A 24 -9.68 -10.98 3.80
CA LEU A 24 -10.40 -11.91 4.67
C LEU A 24 -9.83 -11.83 6.09
N LEU A 25 -10.71 -11.87 7.09
CA LEU A 25 -10.34 -11.80 8.51
C LEU A 25 -10.13 -13.21 9.07
N GLY A 26 -8.92 -13.52 9.53
CA GLY A 26 -8.63 -14.72 10.32
C GLY A 26 -8.76 -14.47 11.83
N ASP A 27 -8.74 -15.54 12.62
CA ASP A 27 -9.03 -15.53 14.07
C ASP A 27 -8.17 -14.54 14.89
N ASN A 28 -6.95 -14.25 14.43
CA ASN A 28 -6.00 -13.37 15.12
C ASN A 28 -5.68 -12.10 14.32
N ASN A 29 -6.62 -11.65 13.48
CA ASN A 29 -6.46 -10.42 12.70
C ASN A 29 -7.42 -9.34 13.18
N VAL A 30 -7.09 -8.10 12.87
CA VAL A 30 -7.99 -6.96 12.99
C VAL A 30 -8.11 -6.33 11.62
N LEU A 31 -9.34 -6.27 11.09
CA LEU A 31 -9.63 -5.51 9.88
C LEU A 31 -9.89 -4.07 10.28
N ILE A 32 -9.10 -3.15 9.71
CA ILE A 32 -9.22 -1.72 9.96
C ILE A 32 -9.61 -1.00 8.67
N GLU A 33 -10.45 0.02 8.81
CA GLU A 33 -10.66 1.01 7.77
C GLU A 33 -9.59 2.09 7.90
N VAL A 34 -8.76 2.24 6.86
CA VAL A 34 -7.66 3.22 6.87
C VAL A 34 -8.21 4.58 6.46
N TYR A 35 -8.36 5.49 7.43
CA TYR A 35 -8.74 6.89 7.16
C TYR A 35 -7.57 7.73 6.63
N ALA A 36 -6.36 7.48 7.15
CA ALA A 36 -5.13 8.14 6.73
C ALA A 36 -3.92 7.22 6.97
N ALA A 37 -2.86 7.42 6.20
CA ALA A 37 -1.57 6.76 6.37
C ALA A 37 -0.44 7.81 6.38
N GLY A 38 0.56 7.61 7.23
CA GLY A 38 1.76 8.45 7.24
C GLY A 38 2.73 8.04 6.13
N ILE A 39 3.46 9.00 5.59
CA ILE A 39 4.58 8.76 4.68
C ILE A 39 5.89 8.81 5.47
N ASN A 40 6.68 7.75 5.38
CA ASN A 40 7.95 7.59 6.07
C ASN A 40 9.12 7.59 5.07
N PRO A 41 10.35 7.93 5.50
CA PRO A 41 11.52 7.90 4.62
C PRO A 41 11.75 6.55 3.92
N VAL A 42 11.40 5.44 4.57
CA VAL A 42 11.53 4.09 3.99
C VAL A 42 10.59 3.87 2.80
N ASP A 43 9.41 4.48 2.78
CA ASP A 43 8.44 4.35 1.69
C ASP A 43 9.00 4.95 0.38
N CYS A 44 9.83 5.99 0.50
CA CYS A 44 10.55 6.60 -0.62
C CYS A 44 11.82 5.83 -1.01
N GLY A 45 12.33 4.98 -0.11
CA GLY A 45 13.52 4.16 -0.34
C GLY A 45 13.18 2.87 -1.09
N ILE A 46 12.09 2.20 -0.72
CA ILE A 46 11.63 0.92 -1.30
C ILE A 46 11.26 1.06 -2.79
N GLN A 47 10.91 2.26 -3.24
CA GLN A 47 10.64 2.51 -4.66
C GLN A 47 11.89 2.33 -5.54
N LYS A 48 13.09 2.63 -5.01
CA LYS A 48 14.31 2.74 -5.82
C LYS A 48 14.87 1.37 -6.21
N ASP A 49 15.39 1.31 -7.44
CA ASP A 49 16.16 0.18 -7.98
C ASP A 49 17.41 -0.16 -7.15
#